data_AF-A0A255Z7Y2-F1
#
_entry.id   AF-A0A255Z7Y2-F1
#
_cell.length_a   1.000
_cell.length_b   1.000
_cell.length_c   1.000
_cell.angle_alpha   90.00
_cell.angle_beta   90.00
_cell.angle_gamma   90.00
#
_symmetry.space_group_name_H-M   'P 1'
#
loop_
_entity.id
_entity.type
_entity.pdbx_description
1 polymer ?
#
loop_
_entity_poly.entity_id
_entity_poly.type
_entity_poly.pdbx_seq_one_letter_code
_entity_poly.pdbx_strand_id
1 'polypeptide(L)'
;MIEFVNRNLEKTEPDYFYLVREHVTTFQMDDGKNKPFTHEQKFEGKDLLKCKTEAEKYYWERLEGLEQGKYFLPFAAPQYFEFGKNAAFSITLSLVEYYNDDEHFEHPLIGEDDETTAESIEIETAVLKSKGLL
;
A
#
# COMPACT_ATOMS: atom_id res chain seq x y z
N MET A 1 -7.53 11.60 -32.33
CA MET A 1 -6.06 11.64 -32.46
C MET A 1 -5.56 10.88 -31.24
N ILE A 2 -5.14 9.63 -31.41
CA ILE A 2 -4.67 8.81 -30.28
C ILE A 2 -3.16 9.02 -30.25
N GLU A 3 -2.66 9.69 -29.21
CA GLU A 3 -1.23 9.77 -28.94
C GLU A 3 -0.74 8.37 -28.58
N PHE A 4 0.04 7.77 -29.48
CA PHE A 4 0.85 6.62 -29.15
C PHE A 4 1.94 7.08 -28.19
N VAL A 5 1.74 6.87 -26.90
CA VAL A 5 2.81 7.00 -25.92
C VAL A 5 3.84 5.92 -26.24
N ASN A 6 4.99 6.34 -26.74
CA ASN A 6 6.11 5.47 -27.07
C ASN A 6 6.76 5.02 -25.75
N ARG A 7 6.16 4.03 -25.08
CA ARG A 7 6.67 3.47 -23.82
C ARG A 7 7.76 2.46 -24.16
N ASN A 8 9.03 2.84 -23.96
CA ASN A 8 10.16 1.91 -23.97
C ASN A 8 10.11 1.07 -22.68
N LEU A 9 9.13 0.18 -22.61
CA LEU A 9 9.01 -0.79 -21.55
C LEU A 9 10.12 -1.85 -21.69
N GLU A 10 10.93 -2.04 -20.65
CA GLU A 10 11.91 -3.14 -20.61
C GLU A 10 11.23 -4.52 -20.66
N LYS A 11 9.96 -4.61 -20.25
CA LYS A 11 9.16 -5.84 -20.25
C LYS A 11 7.80 -5.63 -20.90
N THR A 12 7.35 -6.60 -21.68
CA THR A 12 5.99 -6.62 -22.25
C THR A 12 4.96 -7.23 -21.31
N GLU A 13 5.40 -8.00 -20.31
CA GLU A 13 4.56 -8.59 -19.27
C GLU A 13 5.07 -8.13 -17.89
N PRO A 14 4.18 -7.66 -16.98
CA PRO A 14 4.59 -7.22 -15.67
C PRO A 14 4.84 -8.39 -14.72
N ASP A 15 5.77 -8.18 -13.79
CA ASP A 15 5.85 -8.97 -12.57
C ASP A 15 4.79 -8.49 -11.58
N TYR A 16 4.22 -9.42 -10.82
CA TYR A 16 3.20 -9.11 -9.82
C TYR A 16 3.69 -9.49 -8.43
N PHE A 17 3.50 -8.59 -7.48
CA PHE A 17 3.77 -8.82 -6.06
C PHE A 17 2.84 -7.98 -5.19
N TYR A 18 2.81 -8.27 -3.89
CA TYR A 18 2.04 -7.44 -2.94
C TYR A 18 2.96 -6.49 -2.19
N LEU A 19 2.48 -5.28 -1.93
CA LEU A 19 3.20 -4.25 -1.19
C LEU A 19 2.34 -3.76 -0.04
N VAL A 20 2.89 -3.74 1.17
CA VAL A 20 2.32 -2.99 2.29
C VAL A 20 3.15 -1.72 2.47
N ARG A 21 2.50 -0.56 2.33
CA ARG A 21 3.09 0.75 2.59
C ARG A 21 2.45 1.36 3.82
N GLU A 22 3.27 1.73 4.79
CA GLU A 22 2.90 2.47 5.98
C GLU A 22 3.48 3.88 5.89
N HIS A 23 2.66 4.89 6.16
CA HIS A 23 3.09 6.27 6.31
C HIS A 23 2.63 6.80 7.66
N VAL A 24 3.53 7.46 8.40
CA VAL A 24 3.24 8.07 9.70
C VAL A 24 3.81 9.48 9.73
N THR A 25 3.03 10.43 10.23
CA THR A 25 3.45 11.83 10.33
C THR A 25 2.91 12.51 11.58
N THR A 26 3.73 13.37 12.17
CA THR A 26 3.35 14.33 13.22
C THR A 26 3.21 15.74 12.66
N PHE A 27 3.30 15.89 11.33
CA PHE A 27 3.34 17.19 10.64
C PHE A 27 4.42 18.14 11.17
N GLN A 28 5.55 17.58 11.63
CA GLN A 28 6.66 18.31 12.25
C GLN A 28 6.33 18.97 13.60
N MET A 29 5.24 18.55 14.24
CA MET A 29 4.77 19.15 15.51
C MET A 29 5.26 18.39 16.75
N ASP A 30 6.00 17.30 16.59
CA ASP A 30 6.63 16.55 17.68
C ASP A 30 8.14 16.83 17.70
N ASP A 31 8.62 17.47 18.77
CA ASP A 31 10.02 17.85 18.97
C ASP A 31 10.97 16.65 19.02
N GLY A 32 10.48 15.47 19.44
CA GLY A 32 11.25 14.24 19.51
C GLY A 32 11.32 13.49 18.17
N LYS A 33 10.30 13.65 17.32
CA LYS A 33 10.18 13.01 16.00
C LYS A 33 9.35 13.85 15.02
N ASN A 34 10.01 14.83 14.42
CA ASN A 34 9.39 15.79 13.50
C ASN A 34 9.31 15.30 12.05
N LYS A 35 10.11 14.30 11.65
CA LYS A 35 10.10 13.82 10.26
C LYS A 35 9.03 12.74 10.05
N PRO A 36 8.26 12.82 8.96
CA PRO A 36 7.42 11.70 8.57
C PRO A 36 8.27 10.46 8.31
N PHE A 37 7.67 9.30 8.54
CA PHE A 37 8.27 8.00 8.32
C PHE A 37 7.42 7.24 7.31
N THR A 38 8.08 6.62 6.33
CA THR A 38 7.46 5.68 5.41
C THR A 38 8.19 4.35 5.54
N HIS A 39 7.42 3.27 5.65
CA HIS A 39 7.92 1.91 5.58
C HIS A 39 7.22 1.17 4.46
N GLU A 40 7.98 0.35 3.73
CA GLU A 40 7.48 -0.47 2.64
C GLU A 40 7.97 -1.89 2.84
N GLN A 41 7.05 -2.84 2.79
CA GLN A 41 7.34 -4.27 2.81
C GLN A 41 6.75 -4.92 1.56
N LYS A 42 7.64 -5.41 0.69
CA LYS A 42 7.29 -6.16 -0.53
C LYS A 42 7.17 -7.65 -0.21
N PHE A 43 6.20 -8.31 -0.83
CA PHE A 43 5.93 -9.74 -0.75
C PHE A 43 5.99 -10.32 -2.16
N GLU A 44 7.20 -10.69 -2.56
CA GLU A 44 7.51 -11.21 -3.89
C GLU A 44 7.65 -12.74 -3.85
N GLY A 45 7.14 -13.42 -4.87
CA GLY A 45 7.21 -14.87 -4.91
C GLY A 45 6.46 -15.49 -6.09
N LYS A 46 6.71 -16.78 -6.33
CA LYS A 46 6.02 -17.53 -7.39
C LYS A 46 4.57 -17.87 -7.03
N ASP A 47 4.30 -18.05 -5.74
CA ASP A 47 2.98 -18.34 -5.21
C ASP A 47 2.33 -17.03 -4.75
N LEU A 48 1.62 -16.39 -5.68
CA LEU A 48 1.02 -15.09 -5.45
C LEU A 48 -0.05 -15.15 -4.35
N LEU A 49 -0.79 -16.26 -4.21
CA LEU A 49 -1.78 -16.43 -3.13
C LEU A 49 -1.13 -16.51 -1.75
N LYS A 50 0.03 -17.19 -1.66
CA LYS A 50 0.81 -17.19 -0.43
C LYS A 50 1.30 -15.79 -0.10
N CYS A 51 1.85 -15.06 -1.07
CA CYS A 51 2.29 -13.68 -0.89
C CYS A 51 1.13 -12.77 -0.43
N LYS A 52 -0.07 -12.93 -0.98
CA LYS A 52 -1.29 -12.23 -0.55
C LYS A 52 -1.55 -12.45 0.94
N THR A 53 -1.64 -13.71 1.34
CA THR A 53 -1.93 -14.11 2.72
C THR A 53 -0.89 -13.52 3.71
N GLU A 54 0.39 -13.56 3.33
CA GLU A 54 1.47 -12.99 4.15
C GLU A 54 1.39 -11.46 4.24
N ALA A 55 1.05 -10.80 3.13
CA ALA A 55 0.90 -9.35 3.07
C ALA A 55 -0.32 -8.86 3.87
N GLU A 56 -1.47 -9.54 3.77
CA GLU A 56 -2.65 -9.26 4.59
C GLU A 56 -2.35 -9.44 6.08
N LYS A 57 -1.68 -10.53 6.46
CA LYS A 57 -1.28 -10.75 7.85
C LYS A 57 -0.39 -9.60 8.35
N TYR A 58 0.62 -9.22 7.57
CA TYR A 58 1.51 -8.13 7.94
C TYR A 58 0.77 -6.79 8.05
N TYR A 59 -0.14 -6.48 7.11
CA TYR A 59 -0.98 -5.29 7.17
C TYR A 59 -1.71 -5.18 8.52
N TRP A 60 -2.39 -6.24 8.95
CA TRP A 60 -3.13 -6.24 10.22
C TRP A 60 -2.21 -6.12 11.44
N GLU A 61 -1.04 -6.76 11.42
CA GLU A 61 -0.02 -6.61 12.48
C GLU A 61 0.49 -5.16 12.57
N ARG A 62 0.68 -4.47 11.44
CA ARG A 62 1.09 -3.07 11.41
C ARG A 62 -0.01 -2.15 11.93
N LEU A 63 -1.26 -2.37 11.51
CA LEU A 63 -2.40 -1.59 11.96
C LEU A 63 -2.58 -1.69 13.48
N GLU A 64 -2.58 -2.91 14.03
CA GLU A 64 -2.67 -3.13 15.47
C GLU A 64 -1.50 -2.46 16.22
N GLY A 65 -0.29 -2.59 15.68
CA GLY A 65 0.91 -1.98 16.26
C GLY A 65 0.86 -0.45 16.32
N LEU A 66 0.27 0.21 15.32
CA LEU A 66 0.07 1.66 15.31
C LEU A 66 -1.03 2.07 16.29
N GLU A 67 -2.17 1.38 16.30
CA GLU A 67 -3.28 1.69 17.22
C GLU A 67 -2.88 1.54 18.69
N GLN A 68 -1.98 0.60 19.00
CA GLN A 68 -1.45 0.40 20.36
C GLN A 68 -0.18 1.21 20.64
N GLY A 69 0.40 1.84 19.61
CA GLY A 69 1.66 2.55 19.67
C GLY A 69 1.60 3.81 20.55
N LYS A 70 2.68 4.08 21.29
CA LYS A 70 2.88 5.31 22.08
C LYS A 70 4.04 6.17 21.59
N TYR A 71 4.55 5.89 20.39
CA TYR A 71 5.90 6.29 19.97
C TYR A 71 6.01 7.74 19.43
N PHE A 72 4.90 8.47 19.40
CA PHE A 72 4.79 9.81 18.81
C PHE A 72 3.78 10.62 19.63
N LEU A 73 2.93 11.40 18.95
CA LEU A 73 1.66 11.87 19.45
C LEU A 73 0.60 10.74 19.41
N PRO A 74 -0.43 10.78 20.27
CA PRO A 74 -1.54 9.83 20.19
C PRO A 74 -2.27 9.94 18.86
N PHE A 75 -2.76 8.82 18.33
CA PHE A 75 -3.69 8.83 17.21
C PHE A 75 -5.09 9.24 17.68
N ALA A 76 -5.82 9.92 16.81
CA ALA A 76 -7.22 10.25 17.02
C ALA A 76 -8.00 9.91 15.75
N ALA A 77 -9.26 9.47 15.91
CA ALA A 77 -10.16 9.30 14.79
C ALA A 77 -10.35 10.66 14.07
N PRO A 78 -10.66 10.66 12.76
CA PRO A 78 -10.71 11.90 11.95
C PRO A 78 -11.55 13.02 12.56
N GLN A 79 -12.69 12.69 13.18
CA GLN A 79 -13.60 13.66 13.83
C GLN A 79 -13.04 14.30 15.11
N TYR A 80 -11.98 13.73 15.69
CA TYR A 80 -11.31 14.20 16.90
C TYR A 80 -9.86 14.63 16.65
N PHE A 81 -9.44 14.68 15.38
CA PHE A 81 -8.07 15.04 15.03
C PHE A 81 -7.79 16.51 15.33
N GLU A 82 -6.75 16.77 16.12
CA GLU A 82 -6.24 18.10 16.38
C GLU A 82 -4.81 18.23 15.87
N PHE A 83 -4.61 19.15 14.91
CA PHE A 83 -3.29 19.44 14.36
C PHE A 83 -2.31 19.85 15.47
N GLY A 84 -1.16 19.17 15.53
CA GLY A 84 -0.13 19.37 16.55
C GLY A 84 -0.37 18.70 17.89
N LYS A 85 -1.50 17.97 18.06
CA LYS A 85 -1.74 17.11 19.23
C LYS A 85 -1.84 15.63 18.89
N ASN A 86 -2.13 15.32 17.62
CA ASN A 86 -2.27 13.97 17.13
C ASN A 86 -1.28 13.66 16.01
N ALA A 87 -0.86 12.41 15.95
CA ALA A 87 -0.22 11.87 14.76
C ALA A 87 -1.29 11.41 13.77
N ALA A 88 -0.93 11.34 12.50
CA ALA A 88 -1.72 10.71 11.45
C ALA A 88 -0.91 9.55 10.85
N PHE A 89 -1.62 8.52 10.42
CA PHE A 89 -1.03 7.43 9.66
C PHE A 89 -1.95 6.97 8.54
N SER A 90 -1.36 6.29 7.56
CA SER A 90 -2.05 5.44 6.61
C SER A 90 -1.26 4.15 6.46
N ILE A 91 -1.96 3.04 6.25
CA ILE A 91 -1.38 1.78 5.80
C ILE A 91 -2.22 1.33 4.62
N THR A 92 -1.56 0.93 3.53
CA THR A 92 -2.23 0.43 2.34
C THR A 92 -1.58 -0.89 1.94
N LEU A 93 -2.40 -1.90 1.63
CA LEU A 93 -1.99 -3.14 0.96
C LEU A 93 -2.38 -3.02 -0.51
N SER A 94 -1.41 -3.14 -1.42
CA SER A 94 -1.63 -3.07 -2.87
C SER A 94 -1.14 -4.32 -3.58
N LEU A 95 -1.80 -4.70 -4.67
CA LEU A 95 -1.19 -5.49 -5.73
C LEU A 95 -0.37 -4.55 -6.61
N VAL A 96 0.89 -4.89 -6.89
CA VAL A 96 1.77 -4.11 -7.75
C VAL A 96 1.93 -4.79 -9.09
N GLU A 97 1.65 -4.05 -10.16
CA GLU A 97 2.01 -4.36 -11.54
C GLU A 97 3.33 -3.69 -11.86
N TYR A 98 4.41 -4.47 -11.93
CA TYR A 98 5.76 -3.94 -12.07
C TYR A 98 6.38 -4.28 -13.43
N TYR A 99 6.64 -3.25 -14.23
CA TYR A 99 7.39 -3.40 -15.47
C TYR A 99 8.87 -3.04 -15.28
N ASN A 100 9.13 -1.92 -14.59
CA ASN A 100 10.44 -1.44 -14.15
C ASN A 100 10.28 -0.36 -13.06
N ASP A 101 11.38 0.21 -12.57
CA ASP A 101 11.37 1.21 -11.50
C ASP A 101 10.62 2.50 -11.87
N ASP A 102 10.58 2.87 -13.15
CA ASP A 102 9.91 4.08 -13.64
C ASP A 102 8.44 3.82 -14.04
N GLU A 103 8.09 2.57 -14.34
CA GLU A 103 6.77 2.16 -14.79
C GLU A 103 6.25 0.97 -13.98
N HIS A 104 5.47 1.29 -12.95
CA HIS A 104 4.72 0.36 -12.15
C HIS A 104 3.38 0.99 -11.74
N PHE A 105 2.38 0.13 -11.49
CA PHE A 105 1.05 0.53 -11.04
C PHE A 105 0.73 -0.16 -9.72
N GLU A 106 0.18 0.60 -8.78
CA GLU A 106 -0.28 0.07 -7.50
C GLU A 106 -1.80 0.06 -7.48
N HIS A 107 -2.37 -1.11 -7.19
CA HIS A 107 -3.80 -1.36 -7.11
C HIS A 107 -4.16 -1.63 -5.65
N PRO A 108 -4.61 -0.61 -4.89
CA PRO A 108 -4.88 -0.75 -3.46
C PRO A 108 -6.06 -1.70 -3.20
N LEU A 109 -5.84 -2.70 -2.34
CA LEU A 109 -6.81 -3.73 -1.98
C LEU A 109 -7.40 -3.52 -0.57
N ILE A 110 -6.61 -2.94 0.34
CA ILE A 110 -7.02 -2.61 1.72
C ILE A 110 -6.36 -1.29 2.12
N GLY A 111 -7.08 -0.43 2.84
CA GLY A 111 -6.55 0.81 3.42
C GLY A 111 -6.98 2.09 2.71
N GLU A 112 -7.64 1.97 1.56
CA GLU A 112 -8.27 3.06 0.80
C GLU A 112 -9.81 2.93 0.82
N ASP A 113 -10.52 3.86 0.18
CA ASP A 113 -11.98 3.83 0.10
C ASP A 113 -12.54 2.69 -0.79
N ASP A 114 -13.83 2.40 -0.61
CA ASP A 114 -14.53 1.29 -1.29
C ASP A 114 -14.53 1.41 -2.82
N GLU A 115 -14.57 2.64 -3.36
CA GLU A 115 -14.59 2.86 -4.82
C GLU A 115 -13.22 2.54 -5.42
N THR A 116 -12.15 3.04 -4.79
CA THR A 116 -10.76 2.79 -5.20
C THR A 116 -10.39 1.30 -5.09
N THR A 117 -10.87 0.62 -4.03
CA THR A 117 -10.56 -0.80 -3.81
C THR A 117 -11.37 -1.73 -4.73
N ALA A 118 -12.58 -1.37 -5.14
CA ALA A 118 -13.42 -2.22 -6.00
C ALA A 118 -12.76 -2.52 -7.36
N GLU A 119 -12.25 -1.50 -8.06
CA GLU A 119 -11.55 -1.67 -9.34
C GLU A 119 -10.28 -2.52 -9.16
N SER A 120 -9.52 -2.26 -8.09
CA SER A 120 -8.29 -2.99 -7.78
C SER A 120 -8.54 -4.48 -7.50
N ILE A 121 -9.66 -4.83 -6.87
CA ILE A 121 -10.07 -6.23 -6.65
C ILE A 121 -10.42 -6.94 -7.96
N GLU A 122 -11.05 -6.24 -8.92
CA GLU A 122 -11.32 -6.79 -10.24
C GLU A 122 -10.02 -7.09 -11.00
N ILE A 123 -9.06 -6.17 -10.94
CA ILE A 123 -7.71 -6.34 -11.51
C ILE A 123 -7.01 -7.54 -10.86
N GLU A 124 -6.97 -7.60 -9.52
CA GLU A 124 -6.35 -8.71 -8.81
C GLU A 124 -6.97 -10.05 -9.20
N THR A 125 -8.30 -10.10 -9.27
CA THR A 125 -9.03 -11.31 -9.67
C THR A 125 -8.66 -11.74 -11.08
N ALA A 126 -8.54 -10.81 -12.02
CA ALA A 126 -8.14 -11.10 -13.40
C ALA A 126 -6.70 -11.64 -13.47
N VAL A 127 -5.78 -11.05 -12.70
CA VAL A 127 -4.38 -11.49 -12.61
C VAL A 127 -4.30 -12.91 -12.06
N LEU A 128 -4.98 -13.19 -10.94
CA LEU A 128 -4.97 -14.51 -10.31
C LEU A 128 -5.56 -15.59 -11.24
N LYS A 129 -6.65 -15.30 -11.95
CA LYS A 129 -7.21 -16.19 -12.98
C LYS A 129 -6.23 -16.45 -14.12
N SER A 130 -5.58 -15.41 -14.63
CA SER A 130 -4.61 -15.55 -15.74
C SER A 130 -3.41 -16.44 -15.36
N LYS A 131 -3.06 -16.46 -14.06
CA LYS A 131 -1.99 -17.30 -13.48
C LYS A 131 -2.48 -18.69 -13.06
N GLY A 132 -3.76 -19.02 -13.24
CA GLY A 132 -4.34 -20.31 -12.86
C GLY A 132 -4.42 -20.52 -11.34
N LEU A 133 -4.51 -19.44 -10.56
CA LEU A 133 -4.59 -19.45 -9.10
C LEU A 133 -6.04 -19.32 -8.58
N LEU A 134 -6.99 -19.04 -9.48
CA LEU A 134 -8.45 -19.03 -9.26
C LEU A 134 -9.13 -19.76 -10.41
#